data_AF-A0A2S9FY82-F1
#
_entry.id   AF-A0A2S9FY82-F1
#
_cell.length_a   1.000
_cell.length_b   1.000
_cell.length_c   1.000
_cell.angle_alpha   90.00
_cell.angle_beta   90.00
_cell.angle_gamma   90.00
#
_symmetry.space_group_name_H-M   'P 1'
#
loop_
_entity.id
_entity.type
_entity.pdbx_description
1 polymer ?
#
loop_
_entity_poly.entity_id
_entity_poly.type
_entity_poly.pdbx_seq_one_letter_code
_entity_poly.pdbx_strand_id
1 'polypeptide(L)' 'HHGHTPEITLTSPTTATGIWAMADVVAFPNGYTLHGAGHYHESYVKDGEAWRIQSVHLTRIRMEFVAPD' A
#
# COMPACT_ATOMS: atom_id res chain seq x y z
N HIS A 1 -4.35 -9.34 1.65
CA HIS A 1 -3.63 -8.04 1.61
C HIS A 1 -4.23 -7.16 2.69
N HIS A 2 -3.41 -6.61 3.58
CA HIS A 2 -3.87 -5.77 4.70
C HIS A 2 -3.10 -4.45 4.72
N GLY A 3 -3.84 -3.34 4.84
CA GLY A 3 -3.32 -2.05 5.29
C GLY A 3 -3.62 -1.87 6.77
N HIS A 4 -2.72 -1.20 7.49
CA HIS A 4 -2.82 -0.92 8.92
C HIS A 4 -3.12 0.56 9.17
N THR A 5 -2.99 1.03 10.42
CA THR A 5 -3.25 2.41 10.81
C THR A 5 -2.52 3.39 9.89
N PRO A 6 -3.24 4.31 9.22
CA PRO A 6 -2.61 5.28 8.34
C PRO A 6 -2.15 6.53 9.08
N GLU A 7 -1.14 7.18 8.53
CA GLU A 7 -0.75 8.55 8.86
C GLU A 7 -1.14 9.45 7.67
N ILE A 8 -2.19 10.27 7.83
CA ILE A 8 -2.75 11.09 6.75
C ILE A 8 -2.53 12.57 7.05
N THR A 9 -2.03 13.31 6.06
CA THR A 9 -1.89 14.77 6.11
C THR A 9 -2.73 15.40 5.00
N LEU A 10 -3.71 16.24 5.36
CA LEU A 10 -4.38 17.10 4.39
C LEU A 10 -3.44 18.23 3.98
N THR A 11 -3.19 18.37 2.68
CA THR A 11 -2.31 19.41 2.13
C THR A 11 -3.08 20.59 1.54
N SER A 12 -4.38 20.41 1.27
CA SER A 12 -5.34 21.47 0.88
C SER A 12 -6.78 20.97 1.08
N PRO A 13 -7.83 21.77 0.79
CA PRO A 13 -9.21 21.28 0.75
C PRO A 13 -9.46 20.12 -0.23
N THR A 14 -8.57 19.92 -1.21
CA THR A 14 -8.74 18.92 -2.29
C THR A 14 -7.51 18.02 -2.49
N THR A 15 -6.50 18.08 -1.63
CA THR A 15 -5.29 17.23 -1.73
C THR A 15 -4.84 16.72 -0.37
N ALA A 16 -4.26 15.52 -0.35
CA ALA A 16 -3.70 14.91 0.86
C ALA A 16 -2.55 13.96 0.52
N THR A 17 -1.75 13.60 1.52
CA THR A 17 -0.77 12.51 1.47
C THR A 17 -1.07 11.49 2.56
N GLY A 18 -0.64 10.24 2.36
CA GLY A 18 -0.83 9.17 3.33
C GLY A 18 0.34 8.21 3.35
N ILE A 19 0.66 7.70 4.53
CA ILE A 19 1.55 6.55 4.71
C ILE A 19 0.73 5.41 5.33
N TRP A 20 0.77 4.24 4.70
CA TRP A 20 0.12 3.04 5.20
C TRP A 20 1.15 1.95 5.42
N ALA A 21 1.32 1.50 6.66
CA ALA A 21 1.96 0.22 6.90
C ALA A 21 1.09 -0.89 6.29
N MET A 22 1.72 -1.85 5.63
CA MET A 22 1.01 -2.95 4.97
C MET A 22 1.64 -4.31 5.27
N ALA A 23 0.84 -5.36 5.09
CA ALA A 23 1.25 -6.76 5.08
C ALA A 23 0.52 -7.47 3.93
N ASP A 24 1.25 -8.22 3.10
CA ASP A 24 0.67 -8.94 1.96
C ASP A 24 1.18 -10.37 1.83
N VAL A 25 0.34 -11.20 1.19
CA VAL A 25 0.72 -12.52 0.69
C VAL A 25 0.40 -12.52 -0.80
N VAL A 26 1.40 -12.77 -1.62
CA VAL A 26 1.25 -12.93 -3.08
C VAL A 26 1.51 -14.38 -3.42
N ALA A 27 0.48 -15.07 -3.94
CA ALA A 27 0.62 -16.43 -4.45
C ALA A 27 0.91 -16.40 -5.96
N PHE A 28 1.97 -17.07 -6.38
CA PHE A 28 2.38 -17.15 -7.78
C PHE A 28 1.86 -18.45 -8.43
N PRO A 29 1.62 -18.46 -9.76
CA PRO A 29 1.12 -19.66 -10.46
C PRO A 29 2.02 -20.90 -10.35
N ASN A 30 3.32 -20.71 -10.09
CA ASN A 30 4.28 -21.80 -9.92
C ASN A 30 4.36 -22.35 -8.48
N GLY A 31 3.40 -21.97 -7.62
CA GLY A 31 3.31 -22.45 -6.24
C GLY A 31 4.16 -21.70 -5.22
N TYR A 32 5.00 -20.74 -5.65
CA TYR A 32 5.71 -19.88 -4.70
C TYR A 32 4.74 -18.91 -4.01
N THR A 33 5.07 -18.49 -2.79
CA THR A 33 4.42 -17.36 -2.14
C THR A 33 5.44 -16.31 -1.72
N LEU A 34 5.02 -15.04 -1.71
CA LEU A 34 5.75 -13.93 -1.11
C LEU A 34 4.94 -13.42 0.08
N HIS A 35 5.53 -13.45 1.27
CA HIS A 35 5.04 -12.77 2.47
C HIS A 35 5.78 -11.43 2.59
N GLY A 36 5.09 -10.32 2.35
CA GLY A 36 5.67 -8.99 2.31
C GLY A 36 5.23 -8.09 3.47
N ALA A 37 6.12 -7.17 3.84
CA ALA A 37 5.86 -6.05 4.74
C ALA A 37 6.53 -4.78 4.20
N GLY A 38 5.98 -3.60 4.51
CA GLY A 38 6.35 -2.37 3.83
C GLY A 38 5.41 -1.21 4.12
N HIS A 39 5.61 -0.13 3.37
CA HIS A 39 4.79 1.08 3.46
C HIS A 39 4.33 1.50 2.07
N TYR A 40 3.05 1.81 1.93
CA TYR A 40 2.56 2.63 0.83
C TYR A 40 2.75 4.10 1.18
N HIS A 41 3.35 4.85 0.27
CA HIS A 41 3.33 6.31 0.26
C HIS A 41 2.36 6.74 -0.83
N GLU A 42 1.25 7.35 -0.43
CA GLU A 42 0.17 7.71 -1.33
C GLU A 42 0.00 9.23 -1.40
N SER A 43 -0.40 9.71 -2.58
CA SER A 43 -1.01 11.04 -2.73
C SER A 43 -2.47 10.89 -3.13
N TYR A 44 -3.30 11.82 -2.67
CA TYR A 44 -4.73 11.83 -2.94
C TYR A 44 -5.17 13.16 -3.55
N VAL A 45 -6.19 13.08 -4.40
CA VAL A 45 -6.92 14.22 -4.93
C VAL A 45 -8.40 14.03 -4.66
N LYS A 46 -9.09 15.11 -4.27
CA LYS A 46 -10.54 15.15 -4.17
C LYS A 46 -11.13 15.57 -5.50
N ASP A 47 -11.90 14.68 -6.11
CA ASP A 47 -12.63 14.89 -7.36
C ASP A 47 -14.13 14.97 -7.04
N GLY A 48 -14.67 16.18 -7.05
CA GLY A 48 -16.01 16.47 -6.52
C GLY A 48 -16.10 16.18 -5.02
N GLU A 49 -16.94 15.22 -4.64
CA GLU A 49 -17.13 14.80 -3.25
C GLU A 49 -16.26 13.61 -2.84
N ALA A 50 -15.62 12.94 -3.80
CA ALA A 50 -14.88 11.70 -3.56
C ALA A 50 -13.36 11.94 -3.53
N TRP A 51 -12.69 11.30 -2.58
CA TRP A 51 -11.22 11.18 -2.59
C TRP A 51 -10.79 10.03 -3.50
N ARG A 52 -9.73 10.26 -4.28
CA ARG A 52 -9.11 9.25 -5.13
C ARG A 52 -7.61 9.19 -4.83
N ILE A 53 -7.03 7.98 -4.91
CA ILE A 53 -5.58 7.80 -4.94
C ILE A 53 -5.09 8.39 -6.27
N GLN A 54 -4.23 9.39 -6.19
CA GLN A 54 -3.57 10.01 -7.33
C GLN A 54 -2.26 9.27 -7.66
N SER A 55 -1.50 8.86 -6.64
CA SER A 55 -0.29 8.05 -6.81
C SER A 55 -0.07 7.11 -5.63
N VAL A 56 0.62 6.01 -5.88
CA VAL A 56 1.06 5.06 -4.85
C VAL A 56 2.50 4.65 -5.11
N HIS A 57 3.33 4.67 -4.07
CA HIS A 57 4.67 4.11 -4.07
C HIS A 57 4.80 3.09 -2.94
N LEU A 58 5.03 1.82 -3.29
CA LEU A 58 5.29 0.76 -2.32
C LEU A 58 6.79 0.65 -2.04
N THR A 59 7.19 0.90 -0.80
CA THR A 59 8.51 0.54 -0.30
C THR A 59 8.40 -0.76 0.49
N ARG A 60 8.97 -1.86 -0.03
CA ARG A 60 9.06 -3.12 0.71
C ARG A 60 10.23 -3.10 1.67
N ILE A 61 9.98 -3.42 2.94
CA ILE A 61 11.01 -3.56 3.99
C ILE A 61 11.28 -5.04 4.33
N ARG A 62 10.35 -5.93 4.01
CA ARG A 62 10.50 -7.38 4.14
C ARG A 62 9.94 -8.07 2.90
N MET A 63 10.70 -9.03 2.39
CA MET A 63 10.28 -9.94 1.33
C MET A 63 10.73 -11.35 1.69
N GLU A 64 9.79 -12.21 2.05
CA GLU A 64 10.05 -13.60 2.34
C GLU A 64 9.39 -14.48 1.27
N PHE A 65 10.21 -15.16 0.48
CA PHE A 65 9.73 -16.09 -0.54
C PHE A 65 9.69 -17.50 0.03
N VAL A 66 8.56 -18.18 -0.10
CA VAL A 66 8.36 -19.57 0.29
C VAL A 66 8.17 -20.40 -0.98
N ALA A 67 8.94 -21.48 -1.10
CA ALA A 67 8.79 -22.44 -2.19
C ALA A 67 7.55 -23.31 -1.97
N PRO A 68 6.94 -23.88 -3.03
CA PRO A 68 5.93 -24.91 -2.86
C PRO A 68 6.51 -26.14 -2.13
N ASP A 69 5.64 -26.86 -1.41
CA ASP A 69 5.95 -28.15 -0.77
C ASP A 69 6.45 -29.21 -1.77
#